data_AF-A0A653EMP7-F1
#
_entry.id   AF-A0A653EMP7-F1
#
_cell.length_a   1.000
_cell.length_b   1.000
_cell.length_c   1.000
_cell.angle_alpha   90.00
_cell.angle_beta   90.00
_cell.angle_gamma   90.00
#
_symmetry.space_group_name_H-M   'P 1'
#
loop_
_entity.id
_entity.type
_entity.pdbx_description
1 polymer ?
#
loop_
_entity_poly.entity_id
_entity_poly.type
_entity_poly.pdbx_seq_one_letter_code
_entity_poly.pdbx_strand_id
1 'polypeptide(L)'
;MGTYVCGLPTVCLGCVHARPKKTAAPVFRRMIASHTRALAKARNHGEPAGQLAARELELDRLRSALRRAEELDSYRLNDRDLGRTPAAATTEE
;
A
#
# COMPACT_ATOMS: atom_id res chain seq x y z
N MET A 1 18.48 -13.28 14.51
CA MET A 1 17.05 -13.46 14.17
C MET A 1 16.24 -12.44 14.94
N GLY A 2 15.86 -11.31 14.32
CA GLY A 2 15.09 -10.25 14.98
C GLY A 2 13.61 -10.43 14.74
N THR A 3 12.85 -10.72 15.79
CA THR A 3 11.38 -10.75 15.77
C THR A 3 10.85 -9.32 15.75
N TYR A 4 10.39 -8.87 14.58
CA TYR A 4 9.68 -7.59 14.46
C TYR A 4 8.29 -7.74 15.08
N VAL A 5 8.16 -7.37 16.35
CA VAL A 5 6.88 -7.32 17.06
C VAL A 5 6.04 -6.20 16.44
N CYS A 6 5.04 -6.58 15.65
CA CYS A 6 4.07 -5.67 15.07
C CYS A 6 2.93 -5.42 16.04
N GLY A 7 3.06 -4.39 16.88
CA GLY A 7 2.16 -4.10 17.99
C GLY A 7 0.90 -3.29 17.67
N LEU A 8 0.15 -3.60 16.59
CA LEU A 8 -1.17 -2.99 16.32
C LEU A 8 -2.11 -4.04 15.70
N PRO A 9 -3.38 -4.12 16.12
CA PRO A 9 -4.28 -5.24 15.75
C PRO A 9 -4.83 -5.22 14.33
N THR A 10 -4.42 -4.31 13.42
CA THR A 10 -5.14 -4.16 12.14
C THR A 10 -4.33 -4.01 10.87
N VAL A 11 -3.10 -3.46 10.84
CA VAL A 11 -2.25 -3.51 9.63
C VAL A 11 -0.77 -3.37 10.02
N CYS A 12 0.05 -4.34 9.61
CA CYS A 12 1.49 -4.21 9.77
C CYS A 12 2.12 -3.42 8.61
N LEU A 13 2.29 -2.11 8.79
CA LEU A 13 2.91 -1.24 7.79
C LEU A 13 4.43 -1.46 7.65
N GLY A 14 5.09 -1.97 8.69
CA GLY A 14 6.54 -2.20 8.74
C GLY A 14 7.01 -3.54 8.16
N CYS A 15 6.12 -4.52 7.96
CA CYS A 15 6.51 -5.80 7.39
C CYS A 15 6.47 -5.75 5.86
N VAL A 16 7.64 -5.80 5.22
CA VAL A 16 7.76 -5.96 3.76
C VAL A 16 7.07 -7.26 3.29
N HIS A 17 7.06 -8.29 4.13
CA HIS A 17 6.43 -9.58 3.87
C HIS A 17 4.91 -9.59 4.09
N ALA A 18 4.34 -8.60 4.79
CA ALA A 18 2.90 -8.49 4.97
C ALA A 18 2.30 -7.87 3.69
N ARG A 19 1.71 -8.71 2.84
CA ARG A 19 0.95 -8.25 1.67
C ARG A 19 -0.40 -7.71 2.14
N PRO A 20 -0.67 -6.40 2.02
CA PRO A 20 -1.98 -5.87 2.37
C PRO A 20 -3.04 -6.46 1.43
N LYS A 21 -4.21 -6.80 1.95
CA LYS A 21 -5.33 -7.23 1.10
C LYS A 21 -5.75 -6.08 0.17
N LYS A 22 -6.18 -6.37 -1.06
CA LYS A 22 -6.64 -5.38 -2.05
C LYS A 22 -7.69 -4.39 -1.49
N THR A 23 -8.57 -4.88 -0.62
CA THR A 23 -9.60 -4.06 0.05
C THR A 23 -9.04 -2.99 0.99
N ALA A 24 -7.75 -3.04 1.34
CA ALA A 24 -7.08 -2.07 2.18
C ALA A 24 -6.58 -0.82 1.43
N ALA A 25 -6.47 -0.84 0.10
CA ALA A 25 -6.04 0.32 -0.70
C ALA A 25 -6.86 1.61 -0.41
N PRO A 26 -8.21 1.60 -0.40
CA PRO A 26 -8.98 2.79 -0.04
C PRO A 26 -8.75 3.24 1.41
N VAL A 27 -8.42 2.32 2.32
CA VAL A 27 -8.08 2.64 3.72
C VAL A 27 -6.74 3.39 3.78
N PHE A 28 -5.71 2.90 3.08
CA PHE A 28 -4.41 3.59 3.02
C PHE A 28 -4.53 4.98 2.43
N ARG A 29 -5.31 5.17 1.36
CA ARG A 29 -5.55 6.50 0.78
C ARG A 29 -6.17 7.47 1.81
N ARG A 30 -7.15 7.02 2.60
CA ARG A 30 -7.74 7.82 3.68
C ARG A 30 -6.73 8.13 4.78
N MET A 31 -5.92 7.14 5.17
CA MET A 31 -4.87 7.34 6.17
C MET A 31 -3.82 8.35 5.71
N ILE A 32 -3.35 8.28 4.46
CA ILE A 32 -2.41 9.24 3.86
C ILE A 32 -2.99 10.65 3.92
N ALA A 33 -4.22 10.84 3.44
CA ALA A 33 -4.87 12.15 3.45
C ALA A 33 -4.98 12.73 4.87
N SER A 34 -5.31 11.89 5.87
CA SER A 34 -5.36 12.30 7.27
C SER A 34 -3.99 12.70 7.81
N HIS A 35 -2.96 11.88 7.59
CA HIS A 35 -1.61 12.15 8.06
C HIS A 35 -0.98 13.36 7.37
N THR A 36 -1.26 13.60 6.09
CA THR A 36 -0.80 14.80 5.37
C THR A 36 -1.39 16.07 5.99
N ARG A 37 -2.69 16.10 6.31
CA ARG A 37 -3.31 17.23 7.03
C ARG A 37 -2.71 17.42 8.42
N ALA A 38 -2.48 16.32 9.15
CA ALA A 38 -1.88 16.36 10.47
C ALA A 38 -0.43 16.87 10.44
N LEU A 39 0.36 16.49 9.44
CA LEU A 39 1.72 16.98 9.23
C LEU A 39 1.74 18.48 8.88
N ALA A 40 0.84 18.94 8.00
CA ALA A 40 0.71 20.36 7.70
C ALA A 40 0.40 21.18 8.96
N LYS A 41 -0.54 20.70 9.79
CA LYS A 41 -0.86 21.34 11.07
C LYS A 41 0.34 21.36 12.03
N ALA A 42 1.06 20.26 12.15
CA ALA A 42 2.26 20.16 12.99
C ALA A 42 3.36 21.14 12.57
N ARG A 43 3.59 21.27 11.26
CA ARG A 43 4.54 22.26 10.71
C ARG A 43 4.10 23.69 11.05
N ASN A 44 2.82 24.00 10.88
CA ASN A 44 2.29 25.33 11.24
C ASN A 44 2.38 25.63 12.73
N HIS A 45 2.33 24.61 13.58
CA HIS A 45 2.49 24.74 15.03
C HIS A 45 3.95 24.78 15.49
N GLY A 46 4.92 24.58 14.58
CA GLY A 46 6.34 24.51 14.92
C GLY A 46 6.69 23.30 15.79
N GLU A 47 6.05 22.15 15.55
CA GLU A 47 6.41 20.92 16.28
C GLU A 47 7.91 20.58 16.10
N PRO A 48 8.55 19.95 17.10
CA PRO A 48 9.97 19.60 17.04
C PRO A 48 10.32 18.77 15.80
N ALA A 49 11.52 19.00 15.24
CA ALA A 49 11.97 18.32 14.03
C ALA A 49 11.88 16.79 14.10
N GLY A 50 12.18 16.19 15.26
CA GLY A 50 12.05 14.74 15.47
C GLY A 50 10.61 14.24 15.36
N GLN A 51 9.63 15.03 15.79
CA GLN A 51 8.20 14.67 15.68
C GLN A 51 7.70 14.82 14.24
N LEU A 52 8.13 15.87 13.54
CA LEU A 52 7.85 16.06 12.11
C LEU A 52 8.43 14.91 11.28
N ALA A 53 9.70 14.56 11.53
CA ALA A 53 10.37 13.45 10.85
C ALA A 53 9.66 12.10 11.10
N ALA A 54 9.20 11.85 12.33
CA ALA A 54 8.44 10.64 12.64
C ALA A 54 7.13 10.56 11.84
N ARG A 55 6.41 11.68 11.68
CA ARG A 55 5.18 11.75 10.88
C ARG A 55 5.44 11.58 9.38
N GLU A 56 6.54 12.15 8.88
CA GLU A 56 6.98 11.97 7.50
C GLU A 56 7.32 10.51 7.20
N LEU A 57 8.04 9.84 8.11
CA LEU A 57 8.34 8.42 7.98
C LEU A 57 7.08 7.55 7.93
N GLU A 58 6.06 7.89 8.73
CA GLU A 58 4.79 7.17 8.70
C GLU A 58 4.02 7.38 7.39
N LEU A 59 4.07 8.58 6.81
CA LEU A 59 3.52 8.84 5.47
C LEU A 59 4.20 7.98 4.40
N ASP A 60 5.51 7.83 4.46
CA ASP A 60 6.25 7.02 3.50
C ASP A 60 5.95 5.53 3.65
N ARG A 61 5.77 5.04 4.89
CA ARG A 61 5.28 3.67 5.15
C ARG A 61 3.89 3.45 4.56
N LEU A 62 2.96 4.39 4.73
CA LEU A 62 1.61 4.32 4.17
C LEU A 62 1.63 4.33 2.64
N ARG A 63 2.48 5.15 2.02
CA ARG A 63 2.66 5.19 0.55
C ARG A 63 3.24 3.87 0.02
N SER A 64 4.21 3.31 0.71
CA SER A 64 4.78 1.99 0.38
C SER A 64 3.72 0.89 0.47
N ALA A 65 2.92 0.88 1.54
CA ALA A 65 1.84 -0.08 1.71
C ALA A 65 0.74 0.06 0.64
N LEU A 66 0.38 1.30 0.27
CA LEU A 66 -0.56 1.56 -0.82
C LEU A 66 -0.03 0.99 -2.15
N ARG A 67 1.23 1.25 -2.49
CA ARG A 67 1.86 0.72 -3.71
C ARG A 67 1.80 -0.81 -3.76
N ARG A 68 2.16 -1.50 -2.68
CA ARG A 68 2.07 -2.97 -2.61
C ARG A 68 0.63 -3.49 -2.72
N ALA A 69 -0.34 -2.73 -2.19
CA ALA A 69 -1.75 -3.07 -2.30
C ALA A 69 -2.29 -2.89 -3.73
N GLU A 70 -1.77 -1.90 -4.47
CA GLU A 70 -2.11 -1.62 -5.87
C GLU A 70 -1.39 -2.56 -6.84
N GLU A 71 -0.16 -3.00 -6.55
CA GLU A 71 0.56 -4.00 -7.35
C GLU A 71 -0.18 -5.36 -7.39
N LEU A 72 -0.97 -5.70 -6.37
CA LEU A 72 -1.87 -6.86 -6.44
C LEU A 72 -2.96 -6.73 -7.52
N ASP A 73 -3.27 -5.51 -7.97
CA ASP A 73 -4.22 -5.25 -9.05
C ASP A 73 -3.63 -5.58 -10.43
N SER A 74 -2.36 -5.25 -10.67
CA SER A 74 -1.69 -5.52 -11.95
C SER A 74 -1.47 -7.01 -12.20
N TYR A 75 -1.13 -7.80 -11.16
CA TYR A 75 -1.00 -9.25 -11.29
C TYR A 75 -2.33 -9.94 -11.60
N ARG A 76 -3.46 -9.47 -11.04
CA ARG A 76 -4.77 -10.07 -11.31
C ARG A 76 -5.35 -9.66 -12.67
N LEU A 77 -5.02 -8.48 -13.18
CA LEU A 77 -5.36 -8.10 -14.55
C LEU A 77 -4.60 -8.99 -15.55
N ASN A 78 -3.30 -9.21 -15.34
CA ASN A 78 -2.51 -10.12 -16.17
C ASN A 78 -3.01 -11.58 -16.11
N ASP A 79 -3.46 -12.06 -14.94
CA ASP A 79 -4.02 -13.41 -14.79
C ASP A 79 -5.36 -13.60 -15.54
N ARG A 80 -6.20 -12.55 -15.60
CA ARG A 80 -7.46 -12.60 -16.36
C ARG A 80 -7.23 -12.50 -17.87
N ASP A 81 -6.16 -11.83 -18.33
CA ASP A 81 -5.82 -11.72 -19.75
C ASP A 81 -5.09 -12.97 -20.29
N LEU A 82 -4.41 -13.76 -19.44
CA LEU A 82 -3.86 -15.06 -19.83
C LEU A 82 -4.93 -16.16 -20.08
N GLY A 83 -6.20 -15.88 -19.80
CA GLY A 83 -7.34 -16.77 -20.03
C GLY A 83 -8.08 -16.56 -21.37
N ARG A 84 -7.64 -15.64 -22.23
CA ARG A 84 -8.21 -15.44 -23.57
C ARG A 84 -7.14 -15.74 -24.63
N THR A 85 -6.90 -17.03 -24.87
CA THR A 85 -6.42 -17.46 -26.18
C THR A 85 -7.50 -17.11 -27.21
N PRO A 86 -7.20 -16.36 -28.28
CA PRO A 86 -8.07 -16.35 -29.43
C PRO A 86 -8.10 -17.77 -29.98
N ALA A 87 -9.29 -18.36 -30.04
CA ALA A 87 -9.52 -19.63 -30.73
C ALA A 87 -8.99 -19.51 -32.17
N ALA A 88 -7.82 -20.09 -32.42
CA ALA A 88 -7.28 -20.19 -33.77
C ALA A 88 -8.02 -21.33 -34.48
N ALA A 89 -8.99 -20.89 -35.29
CA ALA A 89 -9.50 -21.50 -36.52
C ALA A 89 -9.28 -23.00 -36.71
N THR A 90 -10.36 -23.76 -36.57
CA THR A 90 -10.59 -24.97 -37.37
C THR A 90 -10.48 -24.60 -38.84
N THR A 91 -9.50 -25.17 -39.55
CA THR A 91 -9.59 -25.31 -41.01
C THR A 91 -9.44 -26.80 -41.28
N GLU A 92 -10.54 -27.39 -41.70
CA GLU A 92 -10.60 -28.73 -42.27
C GLU A 92 -9.85 -28.71 -43.61
N GLU A 93 -8.94 -29.68 -43.80
CA GLU A 93 -8.83 -30.45 -45.04
C GLU A 93 -8.10 -31.78 -44.77
#